data_AF-A0A2N2G3P9-F1
#
_entry.id   AF-A0A2N2G3P9-F1
#
_cell.length_a   1.000
_cell.length_b   1.000
_cell.length_c   1.000
_cell.angle_alpha   90.00
_cell.angle_beta   90.00
_cell.angle_gamma   90.00
#
_symmetry.space_group_name_H-M   'P 1'
#
loop_
_entity.id
_entity.type
_entity.pdbx_description
1 polymer ?
#
loop_
_entity_poly.entity_id
_entity_poly.type
_entity_poly.pdbx_seq_one_letter_code
_entity_poly.pdbx_strand_id
1 'polypeptide(L)'
;MRDLAAMEKAVLTLLQAHACDEYSKNFMAPLIAKTSLQMGHLYSDLGLSSREEMGKLMTKHFPSLAKLKPDDIRWKKYLYDCIGKTAPACATCGDISNCFHCTLAS
;
A
#
# COMPACT_ATOMS: atom_id res chain seq x y z
N MET A 1 -8.29 -10.25 -17.32
CA MET A 1 -6.89 -9.95 -16.95
C MET A 1 -6.91 -8.77 -15.99
N ARG A 2 -6.55 -8.98 -14.71
CA ARG A 2 -6.35 -7.84 -13.80
C ARG A 2 -5.13 -7.09 -14.31
N ASP A 3 -5.27 -5.83 -14.67
CA ASP A 3 -4.17 -5.02 -15.20
C ASP A 3 -3.25 -4.61 -14.04
N LEU A 4 -2.40 -5.54 -13.61
CA LEU A 4 -1.46 -5.35 -12.52
C LEU A 4 -0.46 -4.23 -12.84
N ALA A 5 -0.09 -4.09 -14.12
CA ALA A 5 0.79 -3.01 -14.58
C ALA A 5 0.14 -1.63 -14.39
N ALA A 6 -1.16 -1.50 -14.72
CA ALA A 6 -1.89 -0.26 -14.45
C ALA A 6 -2.01 0.03 -12.95
N MET A 7 -2.22 -0.98 -12.11
CA MET A 7 -2.25 -0.82 -10.65
C MET A 7 -0.90 -0.37 -10.10
N GLU A 8 0.18 -1.01 -10.51
CA GLU A 8 1.55 -0.63 -10.13
C GLU A 8 1.84 0.82 -10.50
N LYS A 9 1.54 1.20 -11.76
CA LYS A 9 1.75 2.57 -12.24
C LYS A 9 0.93 3.59 -11.45
N ALA A 10 -0.30 3.26 -11.08
CA ALA A 10 -1.16 4.13 -10.28
C ALA A 10 -0.60 4.32 -8.86
N VAL A 11 -0.21 3.22 -8.18
CA VAL A 11 0.42 3.29 -6.85
C VAL A 11 1.74 4.04 -6.91
N LEU A 12 2.57 3.79 -7.93
CA LEU A 12 3.82 4.51 -8.16
C LEU A 12 3.57 6.01 -8.28
N THR A 13 2.63 6.41 -9.11
CA THR A 13 2.29 7.82 -9.34
C THR A 13 1.84 8.50 -8.04
N LEU A 14 0.99 7.81 -7.26
CA LEU A 14 0.55 8.29 -5.95
C LEU A 14 1.74 8.50 -5.00
N LEU A 15 2.61 7.49 -4.87
CA LEU A 15 3.78 7.58 -3.99
C LEU A 15 4.75 8.68 -4.43
N GLN A 16 5.00 8.81 -5.74
CA GLN A 16 5.87 9.84 -6.29
C GLN A 16 5.34 11.25 -6.08
N ALA A 17 4.01 11.44 -6.10
CA ALA A 17 3.38 12.73 -5.83
C ALA A 17 3.51 13.15 -4.36
N HIS A 18 3.68 12.19 -3.44
CA HIS A 18 3.77 12.42 -2.00
C HIS A 18 5.14 12.13 -1.40
N ALA A 19 6.15 11.88 -2.23
CA ALA A 19 7.53 11.68 -1.80
C ALA A 19 8.10 12.98 -1.21
N CYS A 20 8.83 12.90 -0.11
CA CYS A 20 9.48 14.07 0.48
C CYS A 20 10.79 14.48 -0.20
N ASP A 21 11.43 13.57 -0.93
CA ASP A 21 12.73 13.77 -1.55
C ASP A 21 12.90 12.89 -2.82
N GLU A 22 13.95 13.14 -3.59
CA GLU A 22 14.22 12.43 -4.84
C GLU A 22 14.51 10.93 -4.62
N TYR A 23 15.14 10.55 -3.51
CA TYR A 23 15.40 9.16 -3.22
C TYR A 23 14.08 8.42 -2.92
N SER A 24 13.21 9.03 -2.12
CA SER A 24 11.87 8.50 -1.87
C SER A 24 11.05 8.36 -3.16
N LYS A 25 11.17 9.33 -4.07
CA LYS A 25 10.45 9.35 -5.36
C LYS A 25 10.98 8.34 -6.38
N ASN A 26 12.30 8.19 -6.47
CA ASN A 26 12.95 7.41 -7.54
C ASN A 26 13.33 5.99 -7.11
N PHE A 27 13.48 5.73 -5.80
CA PHE A 27 13.82 4.41 -5.29
C PHE A 27 12.70 3.80 -4.44
N MET A 28 12.23 4.51 -3.40
CA MET A 28 11.24 3.94 -2.49
C MET A 28 9.87 3.77 -3.15
N ALA A 29 9.41 4.75 -3.93
CA ALA A 29 8.12 4.69 -4.60
C ALA A 29 8.00 3.48 -5.57
N PRO A 30 8.94 3.22 -6.51
CA PRO A 30 8.87 2.04 -7.37
C PRO A 30 9.06 0.73 -6.60
N LEU A 31 9.91 0.70 -5.57
CA LEU A 31 10.06 -0.47 -4.72
C LEU A 31 8.71 -0.84 -4.06
N ILE A 32 8.08 0.12 -3.38
CA ILE A 32 6.81 -0.10 -2.68
C ILE A 32 5.69 -0.41 -3.67
N ALA A 33 5.61 0.27 -4.82
CA ALA A 33 4.60 0.01 -5.83
C ALA A 33 4.67 -1.43 -6.34
N LYS A 34 5.87 -1.92 -6.68
CA LYS A 34 6.10 -3.29 -7.12
C LYS A 34 5.79 -4.31 -6.03
N THR A 35 6.24 -4.05 -4.79
CA THR A 35 5.96 -4.93 -3.66
C THR A 35 4.46 -4.95 -3.30
N SER A 36 3.74 -3.86 -3.56
CA SER A 36 2.30 -3.78 -3.32
C SER A 36 1.49 -4.76 -4.18
N LEU A 37 2.03 -5.20 -5.32
CA LEU A 37 1.39 -6.20 -6.18
C LEU A 37 1.51 -7.64 -5.65
N GLN A 38 2.44 -7.90 -4.73
CA GLN A 38 2.65 -9.24 -4.17
C GLN A 38 1.42 -9.72 -3.40
N MET A 39 1.27 -11.02 -3.18
CA MET A 39 0.11 -11.56 -2.46
C MET A 39 0.22 -11.36 -0.94
N GLY A 40 1.43 -11.16 -0.42
CA GLY A 40 1.70 -11.03 1.01
C GLY A 40 1.32 -9.68 1.61
N HIS A 41 1.79 -9.49 2.85
CA HIS A 41 1.74 -8.21 3.51
C HIS A 41 2.91 -7.34 3.03
N LEU A 42 2.59 -6.11 2.63
CA LEU A 42 3.57 -5.15 2.10
C LEU A 42 4.81 -4.99 2.98
N TYR A 43 4.64 -4.97 4.31
CA TYR A 43 5.76 -4.86 5.24
C TYR A 43 6.63 -6.12 5.24
N SER A 44 6.03 -7.31 5.23
CA SER A 44 6.74 -8.58 5.21
C SER A 44 7.51 -8.76 3.90
N ASP A 45 6.89 -8.39 2.78
CA ASP A 45 7.50 -8.47 1.45
C ASP A 45 8.61 -7.41 1.28
N LEU A 46 8.60 -6.33 2.06
CA LEU A 46 9.71 -5.36 2.18
C LEU A 46 10.79 -5.81 3.19
N GLY A 47 10.62 -6.95 3.85
CA GLY A 47 11.55 -7.44 4.87
C GLY A 47 11.42 -6.74 6.24
N LEU A 48 10.33 -6.01 6.48
CA LEU A 48 10.06 -5.37 7.77
C LEU A 48 9.43 -6.36 8.75
N SER A 49 9.83 -6.25 10.01
CA SER A 49 9.36 -7.16 11.07
C SER A 49 7.93 -6.88 11.54
N SER A 50 7.41 -5.66 11.36
CA SER A 50 6.09 -5.27 11.88
C SER A 50 5.38 -4.18 11.06
N ARG A 51 4.07 -4.03 11.31
CA ARG A 51 3.24 -2.94 10.77
C ARG A 51 3.72 -1.56 11.24
N GLU A 52 4.27 -1.46 12.44
CA GLU A 52 4.80 -0.21 12.99
C GLU A 52 6.03 0.26 12.21
N GLU A 53 6.95 -0.64 11.88
CA GLU A 53 8.12 -0.32 11.06
C GLU A 53 7.72 0.18 9.67
N MET A 54 6.67 -0.40 9.09
CA MET A 54 6.08 0.11 7.84
C MET A 54 5.50 1.51 8.02
N GLY A 55 4.83 1.78 9.13
CA GLY A 55 4.37 3.11 9.51
C GLY A 55 5.51 4.12 9.56
N LYS A 56 6.59 3.79 10.26
CA LYS A 56 7.78 4.65 10.36
C LYS A 56 8.43 4.89 8.99
N LEU A 57 8.58 3.84 8.17
CA LEU A 57 9.13 3.96 6.82
C LEU A 57 8.28 4.91 5.97
N MET A 58 6.96 4.73 5.97
CA MET A 58 6.06 5.60 5.21
C MET A 58 6.02 7.02 5.76
N THR A 59 6.07 7.23 7.07
CA THR A 59 6.15 8.57 7.67
C THR A 59 7.47 9.26 7.30
N LYS A 60 8.57 8.50 7.20
CA LYS A 60 9.88 9.02 6.84
C LYS A 60 9.97 9.43 5.37
N HIS A 61 9.44 8.63 4.46
CA HIS A 61 9.58 8.82 3.00
C HIS A 61 8.38 9.49 2.33
N PHE A 62 7.19 9.33 2.92
CA PHE A 62 5.90 9.83 2.42
C PHE A 62 5.08 10.49 3.55
N PRO A 63 5.63 11.52 4.24
CA PRO A 63 4.99 12.13 5.40
C PRO A 63 3.59 12.67 5.11
N SER A 64 3.36 13.17 3.89
CA SER A 64 2.04 13.67 3.47
C SER A 64 0.99 12.55 3.40
N LEU A 65 1.35 11.35 2.91
CA LEU A 65 0.44 10.21 2.91
C LEU A 65 0.22 9.67 4.33
N ALA A 66 1.26 9.64 5.16
CA ALA A 66 1.15 9.18 6.54
C ALA A 66 0.21 10.03 7.39
N LYS A 67 0.18 11.34 7.15
CA LYS A 67 -0.76 12.25 7.82
C LYS A 67 -2.23 12.03 7.43
N LEU A 68 -2.47 11.62 6.18
CA LEU A 68 -3.82 11.42 5.64
C LEU A 68 -4.38 10.03 5.93
N LYS A 69 -3.51 9.06 6.20
CA LYS A 69 -3.87 7.67 6.43
C LYS A 69 -4.57 7.48 7.79
N PRO A 70 -5.76 6.87 7.83
CA PRO A 70 -6.40 6.46 9.09
C PRO A 70 -5.58 5.38 9.82
N ASP A 71 -5.47 5.44 11.15
CA ASP A 71 -4.64 4.51 11.94
C ASP A 71 -5.05 3.04 11.77
N ASP A 72 -6.36 2.77 11.71
CA ASP A 72 -6.93 1.42 11.66
C ASP A 72 -6.70 0.72 10.30
N ILE A 73 -6.51 1.48 9.22
CA ILE A 73 -6.34 0.92 7.86
C ILE A 73 -4.90 0.47 7.61
N ARG A 74 -4.72 -0.69 6.97
CA ARG A 74 -3.39 -1.18 6.53
C ARG A 74 -2.89 -0.37 5.34
N TRP A 75 -1.58 -0.11 5.26
CA TRP A 75 -0.96 0.67 4.17
C TRP A 75 -1.34 0.19 2.77
N LYS A 76 -1.31 -1.12 2.53
CA LYS A 76 -1.70 -1.70 1.25
C LYS A 76 -3.15 -1.41 0.88
N LYS A 77 -4.09 -1.51 1.84
CA LYS A 77 -5.49 -1.15 1.58
C LYS A 77 -5.62 0.35 1.27
N TYR A 78 -5.02 1.19 2.10
CA TYR A 78 -5.05 2.64 1.93
C TYR A 78 -4.51 3.12 0.57
N LEU A 79 -3.37 2.60 0.11
CA LEU A 79 -2.78 2.97 -1.19
C LEU A 79 -3.71 2.61 -2.36
N TYR A 80 -4.38 1.47 -2.28
CA TYR A 80 -5.29 1.01 -3.31
C TYR A 80 -6.63 1.77 -3.28
N ASP A 81 -7.14 2.06 -2.08
CA ASP A 81 -8.31 2.92 -1.89
C ASP A 81 -8.07 4.32 -2.49
N CYS A 82 -6.87 4.90 -2.32
CA CYS A 82 -6.49 6.18 -2.91
C CYS A 82 -6.52 6.20 -4.44
N ILE A 83 -6.24 5.07 -5.10
CA ILE A 83 -6.28 4.95 -6.56
C ILE A 83 -7.62 4.39 -7.07
N GLY A 84 -8.61 4.20 -6.18
CA GLY A 84 -9.91 3.64 -6.53
C GLY A 84 -9.83 2.19 -7.04
N LYS A 85 -8.85 1.42 -6.59
CA LYS A 85 -8.66 0.01 -6.94
C LYS A 85 -8.72 -0.86 -5.70
N THR A 86 -8.93 -2.16 -5.89
CA THR A 86 -8.83 -3.15 -4.82
C THR A 86 -7.49 -3.86 -4.93
N ALA A 87 -6.77 -4.00 -3.81
CA ALA A 87 -5.50 -4.70 -3.79
C ALA A 87 -5.65 -6.15 -4.29
N PRO A 88 -4.74 -6.64 -5.16
CA PRO A 88 -4.87 -7.96 -5.78
C PRO A 88 -4.81 -9.10 -4.75
N ALA A 89 -4.17 -8.86 -3.60
CA ALA A 89 -4.16 -9.78 -2.47
C ALA A 89 -5.53 -9.91 -1.77
N CYS A 90 -6.36 -8.86 -1.72
CA CYS A 90 -7.66 -8.91 -1.08
C CYS A 90 -8.67 -9.80 -1.83
N ALA A 91 -8.50 -9.99 -3.14
CA ALA A 91 -9.39 -10.84 -3.94
C ALA A 91 -9.17 -12.35 -3.74
N THR A 92 -8.06 -12.76 -3.12
CA THR A 92 -7.68 -14.18 -2.97
C THR A 92 -7.35 -14.56 -1.52
N CYS A 93 -7.41 -13.59 -0.60
CA CYS A 93 -7.19 -13.86 0.81
C CYS A 93 -8.47 -14.50 1.39
N GLY A 94 -8.45 -15.81 1.60
CA GLY A 94 -9.47 -16.54 2.38
C GLY A 94 -9.48 -16.17 3.88
N ASP A 95 -8.83 -15.08 4.26
CA ASP A 95 -8.74 -14.53 5.61
C ASP A 95 -9.76 -13.40 5.81
N ILE A 96 -11.01 -13.69 5.41
CA ILE A 96 -12.20 -12.87 5.71
C ILE A 96 -12.37 -12.75 7.24
N SER A 97 -11.83 -13.68 8.01
CA SER A 97 -11.91 -13.75 9.46
C SER A 97 -11.16 -12.64 10.20
N ASN A 98 -10.22 -11.92 9.54
CA ASN A 98 -9.41 -10.89 10.20
C ASN A 98 -9.48 -9.50 9.52
N CYS A 99 -10.39 -9.33 8.57
CA CYS A 99 -10.75 -8.02 8.01
C CYS A 99 -11.91 -7.41 8.80
N PHE A 100 -11.61 -6.80 9.94
CA PHE A 100 -12.58 -6.17 10.84
C PHE A 100 -13.42 -5.00 10.27
N HIS A 101 -13.41 -4.73 8.96
CA HIS A 101 -14.38 -3.82 8.30
C HIS A 101 -14.27 -3.91 6.77
N CYS A 102 -14.86 -4.95 6.19
CA CYS A 102 -15.30 -4.91 4.79
C CYS A 102 -16.83 -5.08 4.76
N THR A 103 -17.55 -3.98 4.90
CA THR A 103 -18.96 -3.88 4.52
C THR A 103 -19.06 -3.86 3.00
N LEU A 104 -18.93 -5.05 2.40
CA LEU A 104 -19.43 -5.34 1.05
C LEU A 104 -20.45 -6.47 1.20
N ALA A 105 -21.52 -6.14 1.92
CA ALA A 105 -22.75 -6.89 1.98
C ALA A 105 -23.89 -5.88 1.89
N SER A 106 -24.37 -5.65 0.67
CA SER A 106 -25.75 -5.28 0.32
C SER A 106 -25.88 -5.45 -1.19
#